data_AF-A0A8D8CTU9-F1
#
_entry.id   AF-A0A8D8CTU9-F1
#
_cell.length_a   1.000
_cell.length_b   1.000
_cell.length_c   1.000
_cell.angle_alpha   90.00
_cell.angle_beta   90.00
_cell.angle_gamma   90.00
#
_symmetry.space_group_name_H-M   'P 1'
#
loop_
_entity.id
_entity.type
_entity.pdbx_description
1 polymer ?
#
loop_
_entity_poly.entity_id
_entity_poly.type
_entity_poly.pdbx_seq_one_letter_code
_entity_poly.pdbx_strand_id
1 'polypeptide(L)'
;MQIKFLFFLLVSALSWHHTESARILGVFAFPGRSHWMMIDAILNELLDRGHEVTCIANYPLSRRHENYTEIRIAPIYDFWKESVKVDSIYELTDISIHRMLVDFLYSLGLETAEHAFKRENVRQFLRNDKSRFDLILAEQFYQESFLMLAHKYRAPVVTVGTFGFAQYMGPLMGMMNMWSHVPHEFLPYTDRMSFWQRMYNSATSAYELLLRSFYYMPRQEAMALEHFGHLKGPLPKVADLERQVSAMLLNSYAPLTSTRAKVPGLIQVGGLHIK
;
A
#
# COMPACT_ATOMS: atom_id res chain seq x y z
N MET A 1 -31.85 45.69 -11.87
CA MET A 1 -32.03 44.28 -12.28
C MET A 1 -30.69 43.53 -12.44
N GLN A 2 -29.66 44.16 -13.00
CA GLN A 2 -28.34 43.53 -13.22
C GLN A 2 -27.57 43.11 -11.95
N ILE A 3 -27.63 43.88 -10.85
CA ILE A 3 -26.89 43.57 -9.62
C ILE A 3 -27.42 42.30 -8.92
N LYS A 4 -28.74 42.10 -8.90
CA LYS A 4 -29.35 40.89 -8.31
C LYS A 4 -29.03 39.64 -9.13
N PHE A 5 -28.95 39.77 -10.45
CA PHE A 5 -28.57 38.69 -11.36
C PHE A 5 -27.09 38.32 -11.22
N LEU A 6 -26.20 39.32 -11.10
CA LEU A 6 -24.78 39.10 -10.81
C LEU A 6 -24.57 38.45 -9.44
N PHE A 7 -25.29 38.90 -8.41
CA PHE A 7 -25.21 38.30 -7.08
C PHE A 7 -25.71 36.85 -7.08
N PHE A 8 -26.79 36.55 -7.82
CA PHE A 8 -27.29 35.19 -7.97
C PHE A 8 -26.29 34.29 -8.70
N LEU A 9 -25.64 34.78 -9.76
CA LEU A 9 -24.56 34.08 -10.47
C LEU A 9 -23.34 33.82 -9.57
N LEU A 10 -22.95 34.81 -8.75
CA LEU A 10 -21.84 34.70 -7.81
C LEU A 10 -22.14 33.69 -6.70
N VAL A 11 -23.34 33.72 -6.13
CA VAL A 11 -23.78 32.74 -5.14
C VAL A 11 -23.88 31.35 -5.79
N SER A 12 -24.44 31.21 -7.00
CA SER A 12 -24.47 29.90 -7.66
C SER A 12 -23.08 29.36 -7.99
N ALA A 13 -22.11 30.22 -8.33
CA ALA A 13 -20.73 29.82 -8.58
C ALA A 13 -19.98 29.46 -7.28
N LEU A 14 -20.29 30.12 -6.17
CA LEU A 14 -19.76 29.81 -4.83
C LEU A 14 -20.42 28.56 -4.22
N SER A 15 -21.69 28.29 -4.54
CA SER A 15 -22.42 27.07 -4.18
C SER A 15 -22.04 25.87 -5.06
N TRP A 16 -21.33 26.11 -6.16
CA TRP A 16 -20.82 25.08 -7.04
C TRP A 16 -19.54 24.46 -6.45
N HIS A 17 -19.62 23.98 -5.22
CA HIS A 17 -18.72 22.93 -4.79
C HIS A 17 -19.11 21.68 -5.57
N HIS A 18 -18.55 21.52 -6.77
CA HIS A 18 -18.32 20.20 -7.31
C HIS A 18 -17.50 19.47 -6.25
N THR A 19 -18.15 18.66 -5.41
CA THR A 19 -17.47 17.50 -4.85
C THR A 19 -17.12 16.66 -6.06
N GLU A 20 -15.92 16.82 -6.59
CA GLU A 20 -15.43 15.99 -7.68
C GLU A 20 -15.43 14.55 -7.18
N SER A 21 -16.47 13.80 -7.56
CA SER A 21 -16.61 12.39 -7.22
C SER A 21 -15.62 11.61 -8.08
N ALA A 22 -14.43 11.39 -7.54
CA ALA A 22 -13.47 10.47 -8.13
C ALA A 22 -13.93 9.00 -8.06
N ARG A 23 -13.63 8.22 -9.09
CA ARG A 23 -13.73 6.76 -9.13
C ARG A 23 -12.41 6.15 -8.70
N ILE A 24 -12.39 5.50 -7.55
CA ILE A 24 -11.19 5.00 -6.89
C ILE A 24 -11.19 3.47 -6.93
N LEU A 25 -10.07 2.89 -7.36
CA LEU A 25 -9.82 1.45 -7.23
C LEU A 25 -8.93 1.19 -6.01
N GLY A 26 -9.49 0.55 -4.99
CA GLY A 26 -8.75 0.05 -3.83
C GLY A 26 -8.24 -1.37 -4.06
N VAL A 27 -6.98 -1.65 -3.71
CA VAL A 27 -6.40 -3.00 -3.72
C VAL A 27 -5.66 -3.26 -2.40
N PHE A 28 -6.30 -4.06 -1.55
CA PHE A 28 -5.85 -4.37 -0.19
C PHE A 28 -5.95 -5.89 0.01
N ALA A 29 -5.06 -6.61 -0.69
CA ALA A 29 -5.08 -8.06 -0.78
C ALA A 29 -4.46 -8.76 0.44
N PHE A 30 -3.76 -8.02 1.31
CA PHE A 30 -3.20 -8.60 2.52
C PHE A 30 -4.32 -8.93 3.54
N PRO A 31 -4.39 -10.16 4.08
CA PRO A 31 -5.46 -10.59 4.97
C PRO A 31 -5.29 -10.15 6.44
N GLY A 32 -4.43 -9.17 6.74
CA GLY A 32 -4.24 -8.65 8.10
C GLY A 32 -5.45 -7.85 8.59
N ARG A 33 -6.11 -8.28 9.67
CA ARG A 33 -7.29 -7.56 10.21
C ARG A 33 -6.94 -6.14 10.69
N SER A 34 -5.78 -5.97 11.31
CA SER A 34 -5.28 -4.65 11.77
C SER A 34 -5.02 -3.71 10.60
N HIS A 35 -4.51 -4.23 9.48
CA HIS A 35 -4.29 -3.47 8.25
C HIS A 35 -5.64 -3.00 7.70
N TRP A 36 -6.61 -3.93 7.62
CA TRP A 36 -7.96 -3.60 7.17
C TRP A 36 -8.65 -2.52 8.00
N MET A 37 -8.44 -2.46 9.32
CA MET A 37 -9.05 -1.41 10.16
C MET A 37 -8.66 0.01 9.73
N MET A 38 -7.40 0.19 9.32
CA MET A 38 -6.94 1.48 8.80
C MET A 38 -7.51 1.77 7.42
N ILE A 39 -7.51 0.77 6.54
CA ILE A 39 -8.08 0.89 5.20
C ILE A 39 -9.57 1.22 5.27
N ASP A 40 -10.32 0.50 6.10
CA ASP A 40 -11.74 0.70 6.34
C ASP A 40 -12.06 2.14 6.75
N ALA A 41 -11.25 2.74 7.63
CA ALA A 41 -11.40 4.13 8.03
C ALA A 41 -11.20 5.09 6.83
N ILE A 42 -10.17 4.87 6.01
CA ILE A 42 -9.90 5.67 4.81
C ILE A 42 -11.04 5.53 3.79
N LEU A 43 -11.50 4.31 3.52
CA LEU A 43 -12.54 4.05 2.52
C LEU A 43 -13.88 4.66 2.93
N ASN A 44 -14.30 4.52 4.19
CA ASN A 44 -15.53 5.15 4.68
C ASN A 44 -15.48 6.67 4.51
N GLU A 45 -14.34 7.27 4.82
CA GLU A 45 -14.14 8.71 4.76
C GLU A 45 -14.07 9.22 3.30
N LEU A 46 -13.62 8.40 2.34
CA LEU A 46 -13.74 8.71 0.90
C LEU A 46 -15.19 8.61 0.42
N LEU A 47 -15.91 7.59 0.86
CA LEU A 47 -17.32 7.39 0.52
C LEU A 47 -18.21 8.52 1.06
N ASP A 48 -17.97 8.97 2.29
CA ASP A 48 -18.68 10.11 2.92
C ASP A 48 -18.43 11.44 2.19
N ARG A 49 -17.30 11.57 1.48
CA ARG A 49 -17.01 12.71 0.59
C ARG A 49 -17.62 12.57 -0.81
N GLY A 50 -18.38 11.50 -1.05
CA GLY A 50 -19.10 11.27 -2.30
C GLY A 50 -18.30 10.53 -3.38
N HIS A 51 -17.12 9.97 -3.07
CA HIS A 51 -16.34 9.19 -4.04
C HIS A 51 -17.00 7.82 -4.35
N GLU A 52 -16.75 7.30 -5.55
CA GLU A 52 -17.08 5.91 -5.92
C GLU A 52 -15.88 5.02 -5.66
N VAL A 53 -16.05 3.94 -4.90
CA VAL A 53 -14.95 3.04 -4.54
C VAL A 53 -15.25 1.61 -5.01
N THR A 54 -14.40 1.08 -5.87
CA THR A 54 -14.34 -0.36 -6.15
C THR A 54 -13.14 -0.93 -5.41
N CYS A 55 -13.30 -1.98 -4.61
CA CYS A 55 -12.23 -2.47 -3.74
C CYS A 55 -12.04 -3.98 -3.82
N ILE A 56 -10.79 -4.40 -4.08
CA ILE A 56 -10.33 -5.78 -3.92
C ILE A 56 -9.83 -5.94 -2.48
N ALA A 57 -10.53 -6.74 -1.66
CA ALA A 57 -10.23 -6.88 -0.23
C ALA A 57 -10.67 -8.23 0.34
N ASN A 58 -10.09 -8.62 1.49
CA ASN A 58 -10.43 -9.84 2.23
C ASN A 58 -11.67 -9.69 3.14
N TYR A 59 -11.91 -8.47 3.62
CA TYR A 59 -12.91 -8.19 4.65
C TYR A 59 -13.99 -7.24 4.13
N PRO A 60 -15.24 -7.34 4.63
CA PRO A 60 -16.27 -6.37 4.31
C PRO A 60 -15.92 -5.00 4.86
N LEU A 61 -16.36 -3.96 4.14
CA LEU A 61 -16.47 -2.60 4.67
C LEU A 61 -17.37 -2.62 5.91
N SER A 62 -16.97 -1.90 6.96
CA SER A 62 -17.67 -1.87 8.26
C SER A 62 -19.08 -1.29 8.18
N ARG A 63 -19.33 -0.44 7.19
CA ARG A 63 -20.61 0.20 6.91
C ARG A 63 -20.98 -0.03 5.45
N ARG A 64 -22.26 -0.33 5.18
CA ARG A 64 -22.75 -0.40 3.79
C ARG A 64 -22.84 1.01 3.21
N HIS A 65 -22.44 1.15 1.96
CA HIS A 65 -22.52 2.39 1.22
C HIS A 65 -22.89 2.11 -0.24
N GLU A 66 -23.75 2.92 -0.84
CA GLU A 66 -24.26 2.71 -2.20
C GLU A 66 -23.15 2.84 -3.25
N ASN A 67 -22.19 3.75 -3.01
CA ASN A 67 -21.04 3.99 -3.88
C ASN A 67 -19.86 3.00 -3.66
N TYR A 68 -20.06 1.90 -2.90
CA TYR A 68 -19.03 0.90 -2.65
C TYR A 68 -19.29 -0.41 -3.39
N THR A 69 -18.37 -0.79 -4.27
CA THR A 69 -18.36 -2.08 -4.96
C THR A 69 -17.23 -2.95 -4.43
N GLU A 70 -17.56 -4.17 -4.02
CA GLU A 70 -16.59 -5.09 -3.42
C GLU A 70 -16.24 -6.26 -4.35
N ILE A 71 -14.94 -6.51 -4.51
CA ILE A 71 -14.38 -7.70 -5.15
C ILE A 71 -13.73 -8.53 -4.05
N ARG A 72 -14.53 -9.36 -3.39
CA ARG A 72 -14.12 -10.08 -2.19
C ARG A 72 -13.10 -11.19 -2.48
N ILE A 73 -11.97 -11.17 -1.81
CA ILE A 73 -11.03 -12.31 -1.74
C ILE A 73 -11.57 -13.28 -0.69
N ALA A 74 -12.16 -14.39 -1.14
CA ALA A 74 -12.68 -15.45 -0.27
C ALA A 74 -12.30 -16.85 -0.79
N PRO A 75 -11.99 -17.81 0.11
CA PRO A 75 -11.83 -17.65 1.55
C PRO A 75 -10.62 -16.76 1.90
N ILE A 76 -10.58 -16.24 3.13
CA ILE A 76 -9.42 -15.50 3.64
C ILE A 76 -8.25 -16.46 3.73
N TYR A 77 -7.07 -16.02 3.30
CA TYR A 77 -5.84 -16.82 3.39
C TYR A 77 -5.35 -16.89 4.84
N ASP A 78 -5.20 -18.10 5.38
CA ASP A 78 -4.72 -18.34 6.74
C ASP A 78 -3.19 -18.34 6.77
N PHE A 79 -2.60 -17.15 6.76
CA PHE A 79 -1.16 -17.01 6.69
C PHE A 79 -0.43 -17.56 7.92
N TRP A 80 -1.07 -17.58 9.10
CA TRP A 80 -0.48 -18.18 10.30
C TRP A 80 -0.24 -19.67 10.12
N LYS A 81 -1.15 -20.35 9.46
CA LYS A 81 -1.03 -21.78 9.21
C LYS A 81 -0.14 -22.09 8.00
N GLU A 82 -0.24 -21.29 6.94
CA GLU A 82 0.29 -21.64 5.63
C GLU A 82 1.69 -21.06 5.36
N SER A 83 1.97 -19.82 5.81
CA SER A 83 3.23 -19.12 5.50
C SER A 83 4.17 -19.02 6.70
N VAL A 84 3.62 -18.94 7.91
CA VAL A 84 4.36 -18.46 9.08
C VAL A 84 4.60 -19.60 10.06
N LYS A 85 5.84 -20.11 10.14
CA LYS A 85 6.23 -21.11 11.15
C LYS A 85 6.55 -20.47 12.52
N VAL A 86 5.70 -19.57 12.98
CA VAL A 86 5.71 -19.06 14.37
C VAL A 86 4.28 -19.03 14.89
N ASP A 87 4.09 -19.31 16.17
CA ASP A 87 2.75 -19.48 16.74
C ASP A 87 2.07 -18.12 17.02
N SER A 88 2.84 -17.02 17.01
CA SER A 88 2.32 -15.67 17.23
C SER A 88 3.17 -14.55 16.61
N ILE A 89 2.59 -13.34 16.50
CA ILE A 89 3.33 -12.11 16.10
C ILE A 89 4.51 -11.80 17.02
N TYR A 90 4.48 -12.23 18.28
CA TYR A 90 5.50 -11.87 19.27
C TYR A 90 6.80 -12.65 19.05
N GLU A 91 6.70 -13.89 18.60
CA GLU A 91 7.88 -14.71 18.26
C GLU A 91 8.68 -14.14 17.07
N LEU A 92 8.07 -13.25 16.28
CA LEU A 92 8.76 -12.54 15.21
C LEU A 92 9.86 -11.60 15.74
N THR A 93 9.88 -11.24 17.03
CA THR A 93 10.96 -10.41 17.58
C THR A 93 12.27 -11.18 17.77
N ASP A 94 12.20 -12.51 17.82
CA ASP A 94 13.34 -13.37 18.21
C ASP A 94 13.97 -14.07 17.01
N ILE A 95 13.41 -13.89 15.81
CA ILE A 95 13.94 -14.48 14.58
C ILE A 95 15.03 -13.62 13.96
N SER A 96 15.92 -14.26 13.19
CA SER A 96 16.94 -13.54 12.43
C SER A 96 16.31 -12.62 11.37
N ILE A 97 17.02 -11.55 11.00
CA ILE A 97 16.59 -10.66 9.91
C ILE A 97 16.35 -11.43 8.61
N HIS A 98 17.17 -12.44 8.31
CA HIS A 98 16.96 -13.28 7.14
C HIS A 98 15.61 -14.00 7.20
N ARG A 99 15.29 -14.64 8.32
CA ARG A 99 14.02 -15.35 8.52
C ARG A 99 12.83 -14.37 8.49
N MET A 100 12.98 -13.18 9.07
CA MET A 100 11.98 -12.12 9.01
C MET A 100 11.69 -11.69 7.56
N LEU A 101 12.73 -11.45 6.75
CA LEU A 101 12.54 -10.96 5.39
C LEU A 101 12.09 -12.09 4.45
N VAL A 102 12.81 -13.20 4.41
CA VAL A 102 12.62 -14.25 3.39
C VAL A 102 11.48 -15.18 3.75
N ASP A 103 11.54 -15.77 4.94
CA ASP A 103 10.60 -16.83 5.36
C ASP A 103 9.26 -16.25 5.83
N PHE A 104 9.23 -14.98 6.22
CA PHE A 104 8.01 -14.30 6.66
C PHE A 104 7.53 -13.27 5.64
N LEU A 105 8.10 -12.05 5.58
CA LEU A 105 7.50 -10.93 4.81
C LEU A 105 7.40 -11.20 3.30
N TYR A 106 8.46 -11.69 2.67
CA TYR A 106 8.49 -11.95 1.23
C TYR A 106 7.63 -13.15 0.83
N SER A 107 7.71 -14.25 1.58
CA SER A 107 6.84 -15.43 1.36
C SER A 107 5.37 -15.06 1.55
N LEU A 108 5.04 -14.38 2.65
CA LEU A 108 3.70 -13.89 2.95
C LEU A 108 3.14 -12.99 1.84
N GLY A 109 3.93 -12.03 1.38
CA GLY A 109 3.57 -11.11 0.31
C GLY A 109 3.26 -11.84 -1.01
N LEU A 110 4.13 -12.76 -1.41
CA LEU A 110 3.95 -13.58 -2.61
C LEU A 110 2.73 -14.49 -2.50
N GLU A 111 2.58 -15.23 -1.40
CA GLU A 111 1.53 -16.23 -1.22
C GLU A 111 0.14 -15.60 -1.13
N THR A 112 0.02 -14.48 -0.40
CA THR A 112 -1.26 -13.78 -0.26
C THR A 112 -1.67 -13.07 -1.55
N ALA A 113 -0.72 -12.49 -2.30
CA ALA A 113 -0.99 -11.92 -3.63
C ALA A 113 -1.44 -13.01 -4.61
N GLU A 114 -0.71 -14.13 -4.66
CA GLU A 114 -1.04 -15.27 -5.52
C GLU A 114 -2.41 -15.86 -5.18
N HIS A 115 -2.73 -16.00 -3.88
CA HIS A 115 -4.04 -16.44 -3.44
C HIS A 115 -5.17 -15.53 -3.92
N ALA A 116 -4.96 -14.21 -3.87
CA ALA A 116 -5.90 -13.21 -4.37
C ALA A 116 -6.06 -13.29 -5.89
N PHE A 117 -4.97 -13.34 -6.66
CA PHE A 117 -5.02 -13.47 -8.13
C PHE A 117 -5.72 -14.74 -8.60
N LYS A 118 -5.59 -15.84 -7.84
CA LYS A 118 -6.27 -17.12 -8.13
C LYS A 118 -7.78 -17.12 -7.85
N ARG A 119 -8.33 -16.10 -7.19
CA ARG A 119 -9.78 -16.01 -6.96
C ARG A 119 -10.48 -15.70 -8.28
N GLU A 120 -11.53 -16.47 -8.58
CA GLU A 120 -12.24 -16.37 -9.86
C GLU A 120 -12.80 -14.97 -10.11
N ASN A 121 -13.43 -14.36 -9.11
CA ASN A 121 -13.98 -13.01 -9.21
C ASN A 121 -12.89 -11.94 -9.42
N VAL A 122 -11.75 -12.05 -8.74
CA VAL A 122 -10.59 -11.17 -8.93
C VAL A 122 -10.07 -11.34 -10.36
N ARG A 123 -9.82 -12.57 -10.80
CA ARG A 123 -9.34 -12.86 -12.15
C ARG A 123 -10.30 -12.36 -13.24
N GLN A 124 -11.60 -12.53 -13.04
CA GLN A 124 -12.64 -12.02 -13.95
C GLN A 124 -12.62 -10.48 -13.98
N PHE A 125 -12.53 -9.81 -12.84
CA PHE A 125 -12.40 -8.36 -12.78
C PHE A 125 -11.13 -7.90 -13.52
N LEU A 126 -9.98 -8.51 -13.25
CA LEU A 126 -8.72 -8.17 -13.90
C LEU A 126 -8.76 -8.35 -15.42
N ARG A 127 -9.46 -9.35 -15.94
CA ARG A 127 -9.55 -9.62 -17.39
C ARG A 127 -10.61 -8.79 -18.11
N ASN A 128 -11.76 -8.61 -17.48
CA ASN A 128 -12.98 -8.15 -18.16
C ASN A 128 -13.32 -6.69 -17.86
N ASP A 129 -12.93 -6.17 -16.69
CA ASP A 129 -13.25 -4.80 -16.32
C ASP A 129 -12.48 -3.80 -17.19
N LYS A 130 -13.23 -2.86 -17.77
CA LYS A 130 -12.77 -1.75 -18.63
C LYS A 130 -13.16 -0.39 -18.05
N SER A 131 -13.47 -0.36 -16.76
CA SER A 131 -13.85 0.88 -16.07
C SER A 131 -12.73 1.90 -16.13
N ARG A 132 -13.09 3.18 -15.99
CA ARG A 132 -12.14 4.27 -15.78
C ARG A 132 -12.02 4.48 -14.27
N PHE A 133 -10.80 4.63 -13.80
CA PHE A 133 -10.48 5.02 -12.44
C PHE A 133 -9.62 6.27 -12.48
N ASP A 134 -9.89 7.21 -11.59
CA ASP A 134 -9.15 8.46 -11.44
C ASP A 134 -7.95 8.28 -10.49
N LEU A 135 -8.02 7.27 -9.61
CA LEU A 135 -7.00 6.96 -8.62
C LEU A 135 -6.98 5.46 -8.30
N ILE A 136 -5.79 4.91 -8.08
CA ILE A 136 -5.59 3.61 -7.45
C ILE A 136 -5.05 3.81 -6.04
N LEU A 137 -5.73 3.22 -5.07
CA LEU A 137 -5.23 3.07 -3.71
C LEU A 137 -4.71 1.66 -3.52
N ALA A 138 -3.42 1.52 -3.23
CA ALA A 138 -2.80 0.22 -3.00
C ALA A 138 -2.18 0.14 -1.61
N GLU A 139 -2.19 -1.03 -0.99
CA GLU A 139 -1.45 -1.22 0.24
C GLU A 139 0.07 -1.22 -0.02
N GLN A 140 0.83 -0.50 0.80
CA GLN A 140 2.29 -0.56 0.78
C GLN A 140 2.79 -1.66 1.73
N PHE A 141 2.50 -2.93 1.41
CA PHE A 141 2.88 -4.08 2.24
C PHE A 141 3.16 -5.34 1.39
N TYR A 142 4.34 -5.41 0.78
CA TYR A 142 4.88 -6.59 0.09
C TYR A 142 3.93 -7.28 -0.92
N GLN A 143 3.24 -6.51 -1.78
CA GLN A 143 2.36 -7.04 -2.84
C GLN A 143 2.45 -6.22 -4.13
N GLU A 144 3.67 -5.87 -4.54
CA GLU A 144 3.97 -4.90 -5.59
C GLU A 144 3.43 -5.30 -6.98
N SER A 145 3.20 -6.60 -7.24
CA SER A 145 2.57 -7.07 -8.47
C SER A 145 1.21 -6.43 -8.75
N PHE A 146 0.45 -6.01 -7.71
CA PHE A 146 -0.80 -5.27 -7.89
C PHE A 146 -0.63 -3.86 -8.44
N LEU A 147 0.57 -3.26 -8.38
CA LEU A 147 0.83 -1.97 -8.99
C LEU A 147 0.63 -2.00 -10.51
N MET A 148 0.63 -3.18 -11.14
CA MET A 148 0.29 -3.35 -12.56
C MET A 148 -1.12 -2.83 -12.91
N LEU A 149 -2.01 -2.67 -11.92
CA LEU A 149 -3.29 -1.98 -12.09
C LEU A 149 -3.11 -0.54 -12.59
N ALA A 150 -2.03 0.14 -12.19
CA ALA A 150 -1.69 1.48 -12.68
C ALA A 150 -1.47 1.48 -14.19
N HIS A 151 -0.78 0.47 -14.71
CA HIS A 151 -0.62 0.28 -16.14
C HIS A 151 -1.94 -0.06 -16.83
N LYS A 152 -2.72 -1.00 -16.26
CA LYS A 152 -4.01 -1.44 -16.82
C LYS A 152 -4.98 -0.26 -16.99
N TYR A 153 -5.15 0.53 -15.94
CA TYR A 153 -6.16 1.59 -15.89
C TYR A 153 -5.63 2.98 -16.28
N ARG A 154 -4.30 3.13 -16.38
CA ARG A 154 -3.60 4.40 -16.65
C ARG A 154 -3.99 5.49 -15.64
N ALA A 155 -4.04 5.09 -14.37
CA ALA A 155 -4.40 5.94 -13.26
C ALA A 155 -3.19 6.13 -12.32
N PRO A 156 -3.05 7.30 -11.67
CA PRO A 156 -2.03 7.51 -10.65
C PRO A 156 -2.26 6.58 -9.44
N VAL A 157 -1.19 6.28 -8.72
CA VAL A 157 -1.23 5.43 -7.52
C VAL A 157 -0.89 6.27 -6.29
N VAL A 158 -1.72 6.13 -5.26
CA VAL A 158 -1.39 6.51 -3.88
C VAL A 158 -1.35 5.24 -3.04
N THR A 159 -0.32 5.07 -2.23
CA THR A 159 -0.21 3.88 -1.38
C THR A 159 -0.54 4.15 0.07
N VAL A 160 -1.02 3.14 0.78
CA VAL A 160 -1.30 3.19 2.21
C VAL A 160 -0.34 2.27 2.93
N GLY A 161 0.63 2.84 3.63
CA GLY A 161 1.51 2.12 4.54
C GLY A 161 0.78 1.83 5.85
N THR A 162 0.22 0.63 5.95
CA THR A 162 -0.50 0.11 7.12
C THR A 162 0.46 -0.32 8.25
N PHE A 163 1.67 -0.69 7.86
CA PHE A 163 2.84 -0.82 8.74
C PHE A 163 3.53 0.55 8.92
N GLY A 164 4.41 0.65 9.92
CA GLY A 164 5.30 1.79 10.06
C GLY A 164 6.24 1.96 8.86
N PHE A 165 7.19 2.87 8.96
CA PHE A 165 8.16 3.09 7.90
C PHE A 165 9.11 1.89 7.75
N ALA A 166 9.10 1.25 6.57
CA ALA A 166 10.07 0.23 6.17
C ALA A 166 11.20 0.84 5.32
N GLN A 167 12.40 0.26 5.33
CA GLN A 167 13.54 0.78 4.57
C GLN A 167 13.19 1.00 3.09
N TYR A 168 12.53 0.03 2.45
CA TYR A 168 12.27 0.14 1.02
C TYR A 168 11.34 1.32 0.65
N MET A 169 10.52 1.83 1.58
CA MET A 169 9.54 2.91 1.31
C MET A 169 10.19 4.26 0.97
N GLY A 170 11.32 4.60 1.60
CA GLY A 170 11.99 5.88 1.38
C GLY A 170 12.42 6.09 -0.07
N PRO A 171 13.21 5.17 -0.64
CA PRO A 171 13.65 5.24 -2.03
C PRO A 171 12.50 5.34 -3.06
N LEU A 172 11.32 4.79 -2.76
CA LEU A 172 10.15 4.91 -3.65
C LEU A 172 9.72 6.38 -3.84
N MET A 173 9.87 7.18 -2.78
CA MET A 173 9.52 8.60 -2.75
C MET A 173 10.71 9.51 -3.06
N GLY A 174 11.80 8.96 -3.61
CA GLY A 174 13.02 9.71 -3.94
C GLY A 174 13.87 10.08 -2.71
N MET A 175 13.63 9.46 -1.55
CA MET A 175 14.38 9.70 -0.33
C MET A 175 15.50 8.67 -0.15
N MET A 176 16.71 9.13 0.19
CA MET A 176 17.78 8.22 0.63
C MET A 176 17.65 7.93 2.13
N ASN A 177 17.72 6.66 2.51
CA ASN A 177 17.77 6.27 3.91
C ASN A 177 19.19 6.50 4.46
N MET A 178 19.30 7.31 5.50
CA MET A 178 20.56 7.54 6.19
C MET A 178 20.83 6.41 7.18
N TRP A 179 21.34 5.27 6.71
CA TRP A 179 21.57 4.08 7.55
C TRP A 179 22.54 4.29 8.73
N SER A 180 23.29 5.40 8.74
CA SER A 180 24.12 5.79 9.89
C SER A 180 23.32 6.41 11.04
N HIS A 181 22.10 6.91 10.80
CA HIS A 181 21.29 7.63 11.80
C HIS A 181 19.88 7.05 11.96
N VAL A 182 19.35 6.41 10.93
CA VAL A 182 18.02 5.80 10.94
C VAL A 182 18.19 4.31 11.20
N PRO A 183 17.69 3.79 12.33
CA PRO A 183 17.74 2.36 12.59
C PRO A 183 16.83 1.60 11.62
N HIS A 184 17.25 0.40 11.27
CA HIS A 184 16.44 -0.59 10.58
C HIS A 184 15.26 -0.99 11.47
N GLU A 185 14.09 -1.09 10.88
CA GLU A 185 12.80 -1.34 11.54
C GLU A 185 12.72 -2.63 12.37
N PHE A 186 13.63 -3.58 12.13
CA PHE A 186 13.68 -4.87 12.84
C PHE A 186 14.88 -4.97 13.79
N LEU A 187 15.64 -3.89 13.96
CA LEU A 187 16.71 -3.84 14.95
C LEU A 187 16.23 -3.07 16.18
N PRO A 188 16.60 -3.49 17.40
CA PRO A 188 16.20 -2.84 18.64
C PRO A 188 17.05 -1.57 18.92
N TYR A 189 17.28 -0.77 17.88
CA TYR A 189 18.10 0.44 17.92
C TYR A 189 17.24 1.69 17.87
N THR A 190 17.80 2.79 18.36
CA THR A 190 17.20 4.12 18.27
C THR A 190 18.05 5.00 17.33
N ASP A 191 17.71 6.28 17.20
CA ASP A 191 18.57 7.27 16.55
C ASP A 191 19.91 7.51 17.28
N ARG A 192 20.08 6.93 18.49
CA ARG A 192 21.33 6.89 19.24
C ARG A 192 21.99 5.52 19.12
N MET A 193 22.86 5.39 18.11
CA MET A 193 23.68 4.19 17.87
C MET A 193 25.16 4.44 18.12
N SER A 194 25.85 3.47 18.73
CA SER A 194 27.32 3.39 18.75
C SER A 194 27.89 3.17 17.35
N PHE A 195 29.20 3.31 17.18
CA PHE A 195 29.86 3.05 15.89
C PHE A 195 29.56 1.64 15.37
N TRP A 196 29.65 0.61 16.23
CA TRP A 196 29.39 -0.77 15.85
C TRP A 196 27.92 -1.04 15.54
N GLN A 197 27.00 -0.41 16.28
CA GLN A 197 25.57 -0.50 15.98
C GLN A 197 25.25 0.12 14.61
N ARG A 198 25.83 1.28 14.27
CA ARG A 198 25.67 1.90 12.95
C ARG A 198 26.23 1.03 11.83
N MET A 199 27.38 0.39 12.06
CA MET A 199 27.99 -0.51 11.08
C MET A 199 27.10 -1.73 10.83
N TYR A 200 26.60 -2.36 11.91
CA TYR A 200 25.69 -3.49 11.81
C TYR A 200 24.37 -3.08 11.14
N ASN A 201 23.77 -1.97 11.56
CA ASN A 201 22.57 -1.41 10.96
C ASN A 201 22.70 -1.16 9.45
N SER A 202 23.83 -0.59 9.02
CA SER A 202 24.12 -0.33 7.60
C SER A 202 24.31 -1.63 6.82
N ALA A 203 25.01 -2.61 7.40
CA ALA A 203 25.18 -3.93 6.77
C ALA A 203 23.83 -4.65 6.61
N THR A 204 22.97 -4.62 7.64
CA THR A 204 21.62 -5.21 7.60
C THR A 204 20.75 -4.51 6.56
N SER A 205 20.78 -3.18 6.50
CA SER A 205 19.98 -2.43 5.52
C SER A 205 20.46 -2.66 4.08
N ALA A 206 21.78 -2.75 3.86
CA ALA A 206 22.34 -3.13 2.57
C ALA A 206 21.95 -4.56 2.18
N TYR A 207 21.95 -5.48 3.15
CA TYR A 207 21.52 -6.86 2.95
C TYR A 207 20.05 -6.95 2.53
N GLU A 208 19.13 -6.23 3.20
CA GLU A 208 17.73 -6.15 2.79
C GLU A 208 17.61 -5.60 1.37
N LEU A 209 18.31 -4.50 1.05
CA LEU A 209 18.27 -3.91 -0.29
C LEU A 209 18.66 -4.93 -1.37
N LEU A 210 19.75 -5.66 -1.16
CA LEU A 210 20.22 -6.70 -2.10
C LEU A 210 19.21 -7.84 -2.21
N LEU A 211 18.68 -8.34 -1.09
CA LEU A 211 17.64 -9.37 -1.11
C LEU A 211 16.41 -8.88 -1.86
N ARG A 212 15.95 -7.65 -1.59
CA ARG A 212 14.77 -7.11 -2.23
C ARG A 212 14.97 -7.01 -3.74
N SER A 213 16.09 -6.45 -4.19
CA SER A 213 16.38 -6.23 -5.60
C SER A 213 16.60 -7.52 -6.40
N PHE A 214 17.30 -8.50 -5.83
CA PHE A 214 17.73 -9.70 -6.57
C PHE A 214 16.92 -10.96 -6.27
N TYR A 215 16.20 -11.01 -5.15
CA TYR A 215 15.39 -12.16 -4.77
C TYR A 215 13.89 -11.86 -4.85
N TYR A 216 13.43 -10.79 -4.22
CA TYR A 216 12.00 -10.54 -4.05
C TYR A 216 11.35 -9.90 -5.29
N MET A 217 11.88 -8.77 -5.77
CA MET A 217 11.30 -8.03 -6.90
C MET A 217 11.21 -8.85 -8.20
N PRO A 218 12.19 -9.70 -8.56
CA PRO A 218 12.04 -10.57 -9.72
C PRO A 218 10.86 -11.55 -9.62
N ARG A 219 10.49 -11.98 -8.40
CA ARG A 219 9.32 -12.85 -8.18
C ARG A 219 8.01 -12.08 -8.30
N GLN A 220 7.96 -10.86 -7.78
CA GLN A 220 6.81 -9.96 -7.98
C GLN A 220 6.62 -9.61 -9.46
N GLU A 221 7.72 -9.40 -10.19
CA GLU A 221 7.71 -9.22 -11.65
C GLU A 221 7.13 -10.44 -12.36
N ALA A 222 7.63 -11.64 -12.06
CA ALA A 222 7.13 -12.88 -12.66
C ALA A 222 5.62 -13.08 -12.40
N MET A 223 5.16 -12.81 -11.18
CA MET A 223 3.75 -12.87 -10.81
C MET A 223 2.91 -11.83 -11.58
N ALA A 224 3.41 -10.60 -11.72
CA ALA A 224 2.74 -9.57 -12.50
C ALA A 224 2.61 -9.99 -13.98
N LEU A 225 3.68 -10.58 -14.56
CA LEU A 225 3.65 -11.10 -15.93
C LEU A 225 2.64 -12.26 -16.09
N GLU A 226 2.56 -13.17 -15.12
CA GLU A 226 1.61 -14.29 -15.14
C GLU A 226 0.16 -13.80 -15.16
N HIS A 227 -0.19 -12.87 -14.28
CA HIS A 227 -1.59 -12.46 -14.11
C HIS A 227 -2.03 -11.32 -15.04
N PHE A 228 -1.10 -10.49 -15.52
CA PHE A 228 -1.38 -9.35 -16.41
C PHE A 228 -0.85 -9.52 -17.83
N GLY A 229 -0.19 -10.63 -18.17
CA GLY A 229 0.36 -10.90 -19.52
C GLY A 229 -0.67 -10.92 -20.66
N HIS A 230 -1.96 -10.93 -20.32
CA HIS A 230 -3.06 -10.82 -21.27
C HIS A 230 -3.36 -9.38 -21.71
N LEU A 231 -2.77 -8.37 -21.05
CA LEU A 231 -2.89 -6.96 -21.46
C LEU A 231 -2.14 -6.72 -22.78
N LYS A 232 -2.63 -5.76 -23.57
CA LYS A 232 -2.04 -5.43 -24.86
C LYS A 232 -0.80 -4.54 -24.68
N GLY A 233 0.32 -4.95 -25.29
CA GLY A 233 1.55 -4.18 -25.34
C GLY A 233 2.60 -4.65 -24.33
N PRO A 234 3.79 -4.03 -24.33
CA PRO A 234 4.83 -4.36 -23.36
C PRO A 234 4.39 -3.92 -21.96
N LEU A 235 4.50 -4.85 -21.00
CA LEU A 235 4.26 -4.54 -19.59
C LEU A 235 5.46 -3.77 -19.01
N PRO A 236 5.23 -2.72 -18.21
CA PRO A 236 6.30 -2.03 -17.48
C PRO A 236 6.85 -2.94 -16.38
N LYS A 237 8.08 -2.67 -15.94
CA LYS A 237 8.61 -3.35 -14.76
C LYS A 237 7.87 -2.89 -13.52
N VAL A 238 7.62 -3.80 -12.58
CA VAL A 238 7.01 -3.51 -11.28
C VAL A 238 7.82 -2.45 -10.54
N ALA A 239 9.16 -2.50 -10.61
CA ALA A 239 10.02 -1.50 -9.99
C ALA A 239 9.86 -0.07 -10.57
N ASP A 240 9.47 0.05 -11.84
CA ASP A 240 9.20 1.36 -12.46
C ASP A 240 7.85 1.91 -11.97
N LEU A 241 6.87 1.03 -11.77
CA LEU A 241 5.57 1.39 -11.19
C LEU A 241 5.70 1.83 -9.73
N GLU A 242 6.58 1.19 -8.94
CA GLU A 242 6.87 1.65 -7.57
C GLU A 242 7.39 3.08 -7.53
N ARG A 243 8.24 3.47 -8.49
CA ARG A 243 8.79 4.83 -8.59
C ARG A 243 7.78 5.88 -9.06
N GLN A 244 6.61 5.44 -9.54
CA GLN A 244 5.52 6.30 -10.01
C GLN A 244 4.44 6.53 -8.95
N VAL A 245 4.61 5.97 -7.75
CA VAL A 245 3.74 6.25 -6.60
C VAL A 245 3.77 7.75 -6.31
N SER A 246 2.61 8.38 -6.35
CA SER A 246 2.45 9.84 -6.26
C SER A 246 2.48 10.33 -4.81
N ALA A 247 1.92 9.54 -3.89
CA ALA A 247 1.96 9.79 -2.46
C ALA A 247 1.80 8.49 -1.67
N MET A 248 2.24 8.50 -0.42
CA MET A 248 2.12 7.42 0.54
C MET A 248 1.48 7.95 1.83
N LEU A 249 0.33 7.41 2.19
CA LEU A 249 -0.34 7.60 3.47
C LEU A 249 0.26 6.62 4.47
N LEU A 250 1.12 7.09 5.37
CA LEU A 250 1.88 6.24 6.27
C LEU A 250 1.26 6.23 7.67
N ASN A 251 1.05 5.04 8.23
CA ASN A 251 0.68 4.82 9.62
C ASN A 251 1.85 5.12 10.56
N SER A 252 2.16 6.40 10.70
CA SER A 252 3.28 6.91 11.48
C SER A 252 2.87 8.22 12.13
N TYR A 253 3.46 8.50 13.28
CA TYR A 253 3.25 9.72 14.04
C TYR A 253 4.60 10.25 14.51
N ALA A 254 5.00 11.42 14.02
CA ALA A 254 6.35 11.96 14.18
C ALA A 254 6.90 11.89 15.62
N PRO A 255 6.14 12.25 16.68
CA PRO A 255 6.61 12.15 18.07
C PRO A 255 6.97 10.74 18.56
N LEU A 256 6.49 9.69 17.90
CA LEU A 256 6.72 8.29 18.29
C LEU A 256 7.76 7.58 17.41
N THR A 257 8.39 8.29 16.47
CA THR A 257 9.32 7.68 15.52
C THR A 257 10.67 8.38 15.50
N SER A 258 11.71 7.64 15.11
CA SER A 258 13.05 8.22 14.91
C SER A 258 13.01 9.32 13.84
N THR A 259 13.88 10.32 14.01
CA THR A 259 14.00 11.42 13.06
C THR A 259 14.41 10.90 11.68
N ARG A 260 13.66 11.27 10.65
CA ARG A 260 13.92 10.93 9.24
C ARG A 260 13.77 12.18 8.38
N ALA A 261 14.38 12.15 7.19
CA ALA A 261 14.09 13.17 6.19
C ALA A 261 12.59 13.16 5.85
N LYS A 262 12.03 14.34 5.59
CA LYS A 262 10.63 14.49 5.20
C LYS A 262 10.57 14.81 3.72
N VAL A 263 9.68 14.13 3.01
CA VAL A 263 9.36 14.40 1.62
C VAL A 263 7.85 14.69 1.51
N PRO A 264 7.41 15.64 0.67
CA PRO A 264 6.00 16.04 0.61
C PRO A 264 5.03 14.89 0.30
N GLY A 265 5.46 13.91 -0.48
CA GLY A 265 4.63 12.76 -0.85
C GLY A 265 4.48 11.71 0.27
N LEU A 266 5.21 11.82 1.39
CA LEU A 266 5.07 10.90 2.53
C LEU A 266 4.23 11.59 3.62
N ILE A 267 2.94 11.24 3.66
CA ILE A 267 1.94 11.89 4.48
C ILE A 267 1.68 11.01 5.71
N GLN A 268 1.97 11.55 6.89
CA GLN A 268 1.77 10.84 8.15
C GLN A 268 0.31 10.91 8.58
N VAL A 269 -0.32 9.74 8.69
CA VAL A 269 -1.72 9.56 9.08
C VAL A 269 -1.84 8.51 10.19
N GLY A 270 -0.91 8.51 11.14
CA GLY A 270 -0.93 7.60 12.27
C GLY A 270 -2.22 7.71 13.08
N GLY A 271 -2.80 6.57 13.44
CA GLY A 271 -3.97 6.50 14.33
C GLY A 271 -5.34 6.65 13.67
N LEU A 272 -5.44 6.66 12.33
CA LEU A 272 -6.75 6.73 11.63
C LEU A 272 -7.76 5.65 12.04
N HIS A 273 -7.29 4.51 12.54
CA HIS A 273 -8.13 3.40 12.99
C HIS A 273 -8.59 3.51 14.46
N ILE A 274 -8.11 4.52 15.20
CA ILE A 274 -8.49 4.80 16.59
C ILE A 274 -9.71 5.72 16.56
N LYS A 275 -10.83 5.29 17.15
CA LYS A 275 -12.09 6.03 17.25
C LYS A 275 -12.34 6.48 18.67
#